data_AF-W2C1E1-F1
#
_entry.id   AF-W2C1E1-F1
#
_cell.length_a   1.000
_cell.length_b   1.000
_cell.length_c   1.000
_cell.angle_alpha   90.00
_cell.angle_beta   90.00
_cell.angle_gamma   90.00
#
_symmetry.space_group_name_H-M   'P 1'
#
loop_
_entity.id
_entity.type
_entity.pdbx_description
1 polymer ?
#
loop_
_entity_poly.entity_id
_entity_poly.type
_entity_poly.pdbx_seq_one_letter_code
_entity_poly.pdbx_strand_id
1 'polypeptide(L)' 'MSKAGNRYLRYFLIEATSSVIRYAPEYKAFYDRKYAETTTHRHKRALALTSRKFIRMLYGLLDKGQLYSPERSR' A
#
# COMPACT_ATOMS: atom_id res chain seq x y z
N MET A 1 8.00 -7.72 5.74
CA MET A 1 8.87 -6.96 4.82
C MET A 1 10.29 -7.25 5.25
N SER A 2 11.19 -7.63 4.34
CA SER A 2 12.60 -7.81 4.72
C SER A 2 13.10 -6.50 5.34
N LYS A 3 13.99 -6.59 6.33
CA LYS A 3 14.52 -5.40 7.00
C LYS A 3 15.50 -4.61 6.11
N ALA A 4 15.80 -5.08 4.90
CA ALA A 4 16.71 -4.44 3.96
C ALA A 4 16.18 -3.09 3.44
N GLY A 5 17.10 -2.25 2.97
CA GLY A 5 16.82 -0.91 2.44
C GLY A 5 16.75 0.19 3.50
N ASN A 6 16.43 1.40 3.07
CA ASN A 6 16.40 2.57 3.93
C ASN A 6 15.22 2.51 4.93
N ARG A 7 15.54 2.61 6.23
CA ARG A 7 14.55 2.54 7.33
C ARG A 7 13.51 3.66 7.25
N TYR A 8 13.94 4.88 6.96
CA TYR A 8 13.08 6.07 6.90
C TYR A 8 12.15 5.99 5.70
N LEU A 9 12.67 5.61 4.54
CA LEU A 9 11.84 5.44 3.34
C LEU A 9 10.72 4.41 3.58
N ARG A 10 11.04 3.27 4.20
CA ARG A 10 10.03 2.27 4.53
C ARG A 10 8.96 2.81 5.49
N TYR A 11 9.37 3.58 6.49
CA TYR A 11 8.44 4.21 7.43
C TYR A 11 7.48 5.15 6.71
N PHE A 12 8.01 6.08 5.90
CA PHE A 12 7.19 7.03 5.15
C PHE A 12 6.27 6.37 4.13
N LEU A 13 6.70 5.28 3.47
CA LEU A 13 5.83 4.54 2.53
C LEU A 13 4.65 3.87 3.25
N ILE A 14 4.88 3.35 4.46
CA ILE A 14 3.81 2.77 5.28
C ILE A 14 2.86 3.88 5.77
N GLU A 15 3.40 5.01 6.22
CA GLU A 15 2.61 6.17 6.64
C GLU A 15 1.75 6.71 5.48
N ALA A 16 2.33 6.89 4.30
CA ALA A 16 1.61 7.30 3.09
C ALA A 16 0.49 6.33 2.70
N THR A 17 0.65 5.03 2.99
CA THR A 17 -0.40 4.03 2.74
C THR A 17 -1.69 4.38 3.47
N SER A 18 -1.62 4.96 4.68
CA SER A 18 -2.81 5.39 5.42
C SER A 18 -3.61 6.46 4.66
N SER A 19 -2.92 7.41 4.02
CA SER A 19 -3.55 8.39 3.14
C SER A 19 -4.16 7.74 1.91
N VAL A 20 -3.46 6.79 1.28
CA VAL A 20 -3.97 6.05 0.12
C VAL A 20 -5.24 5.27 0.49
N ILE A 21 -5.29 4.62 1.65
CA ILE A 21 -6.49 3.93 2.14
C ILE A 21 -7.66 4.89 2.30
N ARG A 22 -7.43 6.15 2.69
CA ARG A 22 -8.48 7.16 2.88
C ARG A 22 -9.06 7.66 1.56
N TYR A 23 -8.22 7.88 0.55
CA TYR A 23 -8.63 8.56 -0.70
C TYR A 23 -8.85 7.62 -1.89
N ALA A 24 -8.29 6.41 -1.86
CA ALA A 24 -8.45 5.44 -2.94
C ALA A 24 -9.34 4.26 -2.49
N PRO A 25 -10.59 4.15 -2.98
CA PRO A 25 -11.54 3.14 -2.51
C PRO A 25 -11.08 1.70 -2.77
N GLU A 26 -10.30 1.47 -3.83
CA GLU A 26 -9.72 0.16 -4.15
C GLU A 26 -8.73 -0.32 -3.08
N TYR A 27 -7.96 0.59 -2.50
CA TYR A 27 -7.04 0.29 -1.42
C TYR A 27 -7.77 0.14 -0.10
N LYS A 28 -8.83 0.91 0.14
CA LYS A 28 -9.73 0.72 1.29
C LYS A 28 -10.36 -0.67 1.27
N ALA A 29 -10.96 -1.07 0.15
CA ALA A 29 -11.58 -2.38 0.01
C ALA A 29 -10.57 -3.53 0.17
N PHE A 30 -9.34 -3.35 -0.33
CA PHE A 30 -8.26 -4.31 -0.09
C PHE A 30 -7.87 -4.38 1.39
N TYR A 31 -7.70 -3.23 2.05
CA TYR A 31 -7.37 -3.15 3.46
C TYR A 31 -8.45 -3.81 4.34
N ASP A 32 -9.72 -3.48 4.13
CA ASP A 32 -10.85 -4.00 4.91
C ASP A 32 -10.93 -5.53 4.80
N ARG A 33 -10.76 -6.07 3.58
CA ARG A 33 -10.65 -7.51 3.36
C ARG A 33 -9.47 -8.13 4.11
N LYS A 34 -8.27 -7.53 4.04
CA LYS A 34 -7.09 -8.02 4.76
C LYS A 34 -7.22 -7.89 6.28
N TYR A 35 -8.01 -6.93 6.75
CA TYR A 35 -8.31 -6.75 8.16
C TYR A 35 -9.25 -7.84 8.68
N ALA A 36 -10.23 -8.26 7.88
CA ALA A 36 -11.16 -9.33 8.23
C ALA A 36 -10.54 -10.74 8.23
N GLU A 37 -9.45 -10.96 7.48
CA GLU A 37 -8.81 -12.27 7.30
C GLU A 37 -8.15 -12.86 8.56
N THR A 38 -7.83 -12.05 9.58
CA THR A 38 -7.14 -12.54 10.78
C THR A 38 -7.75 -11.93 12.03
N THR A 39 -7.66 -12.64 13.16
CA THR A 39 -8.12 -12.14 14.46
C THR A 39 -7.01 -11.44 15.25
N THR A 40 -5.75 -11.77 14.97
CA THR A 40 -4.57 -11.28 15.69
C THR A 40 -3.81 -10.23 14.89
N HIS A 41 -3.38 -9.15 15.56
CA HIS A 41 -2.63 -8.04 14.95
C HIS A 41 -3.19 -7.54 13.60
N ARG A 42 -4.52 -7.56 13.44
CA ARG A 42 -5.22 -7.37 12.16
C ARG A 42 -4.82 -6.07 11.48
N HIS A 43 -4.81 -4.98 12.24
CA HIS A 43 -4.44 -3.66 11.74
C HIS A 43 -3.03 -3.63 11.15
N LYS A 44 -2.03 -4.09 11.92
CA LYS A 44 -0.63 -4.13 11.49
C LYS A 44 -0.42 -5.03 10.28
N ARG A 45 -1.10 -6.19 10.25
CA ARG A 45 -1.02 -7.13 9.13
C ARG A 45 -1.66 -6.54 7.86
N ALA A 46 -2.88 -6.03 7.98
CA ALA A 46 -3.63 -5.42 6.88
C ALA A 46 -2.86 -4.24 6.29
N LEU A 47 -2.38 -3.32 7.14
CA LEU A 47 -1.57 -2.18 6.70
C LEU A 47 -0.31 -2.64 5.96
N ALA A 48 0.45 -3.60 6.50
CA ALA A 48 1.65 -4.10 5.85
C ALA A 48 1.41 -4.82 4.51
N LEU A 49 0.23 -5.42 4.32
CA LEU A 49 -0.16 -6.02 3.04
C LEU A 49 -0.61 -4.95 2.04
N THR A 50 -1.38 -3.96 2.50
CA THR A 50 -1.81 -2.82 1.68
C THR A 50 -0.63 -1.98 1.22
N SER A 51 0.34 -1.69 2.11
CA SER A 51 1.58 -0.99 1.75
C SER A 51 2.36 -1.75 0.67
N ARG A 52 2.41 -3.08 0.74
CA ARG A 52 3.06 -3.89 -0.31
C ARG A 52 2.34 -3.79 -1.64
N LYS A 53 1.00 -3.80 -1.66
CA LYS A 53 0.21 -3.58 -2.87
C LYS A 53 0.51 -2.18 -3.45
N PHE A 54 0.53 -1.17 -2.61
CA PHE A 54 0.80 0.23 -2.98
C PHE A 54 2.19 0.40 -3.60
N ILE A 55 3.22 -0.13 -2.94
CA ILE A 55 4.60 -0.04 -3.42
C ILE A 55 4.77 -0.70 -4.80
N ARG A 56 4.07 -1.82 -5.07
CA ARG A 56 4.12 -2.46 -6.40
C ARG A 56 3.58 -1.56 -7.50
N MET A 57 2.50 -0.83 -7.23
CA MET A 57 1.95 0.15 -8.17
C MET A 57 2.92 1.31 -8.38
N LEU A 58 3.45 1.88 -7.29
CA LEU A 58 4.43 2.98 -7.37
C LEU A 58 5.67 2.58 -8.17
N TYR A 59 6.21 1.38 -7.91
CA TYR A 59 7.36 0.86 -8.64
C TYR A 59 7.05 0.71 -10.15
N GLY A 60 5.88 0.17 -10.51
CA GLY A 60 5.48 0.04 -11.90
C GLY A 60 5.30 1.38 -12.63
N LEU A 61 4.88 2.44 -11.91
CA LEU A 61 4.82 3.80 -12.47
C LEU A 61 6.21 4.38 -12.68
N LEU A 62 7.09 4.26 -11.69
CA LEU A 62 8.46 4.77 -11.74
C LEU A 62 9.27 4.07 -12.84
N ASP A 63 9.16 2.75 -12.94
CA ASP A 63 9.82 1.94 -13.96
C ASP A 63 9.43 2.35 -15.39
N LYS A 64 8.16 2.73 -15.58
CA LYS A 64 7.64 3.20 -16.87
C LYS A 64 7.81 4.70 -17.10
N GLY A 65 8.29 5.46 -16.12
CA GLY A 65 8.32 6.93 -16.15
C GLY A 65 6.93 7.55 -16.30
N GLN A 66 5.89 6.91 -15.76
CA GLN A 66 4.48 7.31 -15.93
C GLN A 66 3.93 7.98 -14.68
N LEU A 67 3.15 9.05 -14.88
CA LEU A 67 2.36 9.64 -13.80
C LEU A 67 1.14 8.77 -13.47
N TYR A 68 0.73 8.80 -12.21
CA TYR A 68 -0.48 8.11 -11.77
C TYR A 68 -1.71 8.70 -12.47
N SER A 69 -2.53 7.83 -13.09
CA SER A 69 -3.79 8.20 -13.73
C SER A 69 -4.87 7.17 -13.35
N PRO A 70 -5.93 7.57 -12.63
CA PRO A 70 -7.01 6.67 -12.23
C PRO A 70 -7.75 6.02 -13.41
N GLU A 71 -7.79 6.72 -14.55
CA GLU A 71 -8.43 6.30 -15.79
C GLU A 71 -7.74 5.08 -16.43
N ARG A 72 -6.42 4.96 -16.25
CA ARG A 72 -5.59 3.88 -16.83
C ARG A 72 -5.40 2.68 -15.89
N SER A 73 -5.86 2.79 -14.65
CA SER A 73 -5.74 1.72 -13.64
C SER A 73 -6.94 0.78 -13.59
N ARG A 74 -7.98 1.03 -14.40
CA ARG A 74 -9.15 0.16 -14.56
C ARG A 74 -8.95 -0.89 -15.65
#